data_AF-L8H5A4-F1
#
_entry.id   AF-L8H5A4-F1
#
_cell.length_a   1.000
_cell.length_b   1.000
_cell.length_c   1.000
_cell.angle_alpha   90.00
_cell.angle_beta   90.00
_cell.angle_gamma   90.00
#
_symmetry.space_group_name_H-M   'P 1'
#
loop_
_entity.id
_entity.type
_entity.pdbx_description
1 polymer ?
#
loop_
_entity_poly.entity_id
_entity_poly.type
_entity_poly.pdbx_seq_one_letter_code
_entity_poly.pdbx_strand_id
1 'polypeptide(L)'
;MGNQLEREHDVGPVVATGGPDGIWKIYTAKKKDTGEPVSIWVFEKKQLEKHSRDVQEAVLAMLRADVTNLSRLVHPNVLRDFSGLPKVPSALENFELDPLEAKLGLLELAEGLAFLHGHARIVHRNVCPESIFLTQKGMWKLGGFHFGLFLSSRQARETMRLDYREFDYKPPFRVSPNLDYMAPEAADGQWEPSSDMWSLGMVAWQLHTRKPPPSTRNNLLTHRAVVERIRSMDWTQFPDALQDVRTFLESPYFKDTLLLALVFLNDLITKDNPSKLKFFKGLASVLPRFPPRLIKEKVVAALLAELGRSEGELQALVLQSVLASSRGTLTASEFSRLVLPSLLPLITPEAPMPCLLLLLGELETLAKLAPPDDVSQYLVPLVVRALESPNPKLNEEALKQLPKVAAVRDVVVPRLELLMANTRLEPIRARILITLKDVVEIVDKSTVSDRVLAIVDTCLAIDRSAPTLMRCIVVYDLISDKVGMEITAARILPFVVPLLLEPQLGAQQVIPLFPRRRAG
;
A
#
# COMPACT_ATOMS: atom_id res chain seq x y z
N MET A 1 -0.19 19.76 35.15
CA MET A 1 0.21 20.36 33.86
C MET A 1 0.04 21.86 33.97
N GLY A 2 0.76 22.67 33.19
CA GLY A 2 0.62 24.12 33.25
C GLY A 2 -0.68 24.58 32.58
N ASN A 3 -1.28 25.66 33.08
CA ASN A 3 -2.52 26.27 32.58
C ASN A 3 -2.54 26.58 31.07
N GLN A 4 -1.39 26.62 30.38
CA GLN A 4 -1.31 26.99 28.96
C GLN A 4 -1.57 25.80 28.01
N LEU A 5 -1.02 24.61 28.30
CA LEU A 5 -1.21 23.43 27.44
C LEU A 5 -2.67 22.94 27.46
N GLU A 6 -3.31 22.97 28.63
CA GLU A 6 -4.74 22.64 28.80
C GLU A 6 -5.68 23.71 28.23
N ARG A 7 -5.18 24.93 27.96
CA ARG A 7 -5.95 25.96 27.24
C ARG A 7 -6.02 25.67 25.76
N GLU A 8 -4.89 25.30 25.15
CA GLU A 8 -4.76 25.10 23.69
C GLU A 8 -5.11 23.67 23.23
N HIS A 9 -5.11 22.70 24.15
CA HIS A 9 -5.31 21.28 23.81
C HIS A 9 -6.29 20.58 24.76
N ASP A 10 -7.07 19.66 24.20
CA ASP A 10 -7.84 18.67 24.95
C ASP A 10 -6.92 17.50 25.29
N VAL A 11 -6.47 17.42 26.54
CA VAL A 11 -5.49 16.43 26.99
C VAL A 11 -6.18 15.13 27.41
N GLY A 12 -5.78 14.03 26.79
CA GLY A 12 -6.22 12.67 27.07
C GLY A 12 -5.28 11.91 28.03
N PRO A 13 -5.42 10.58 28.14
CA PRO A 13 -4.61 9.78 29.05
C PRO A 13 -3.13 9.68 28.62
N VAL A 14 -2.28 9.33 29.58
CA VAL A 14 -0.90 8.88 29.34
C VAL A 14 -0.94 7.58 28.54
N VAL A 15 -0.14 7.51 27.49
CA VAL A 15 -0.09 6.39 26.55
C VAL A 15 1.27 5.74 26.44
N ALA A 16 2.34 6.47 26.78
CA ALA A 16 3.71 5.98 26.71
C ALA A 16 4.63 6.81 27.62
N THR A 17 5.85 6.31 27.77
CA THR A 17 7.00 7.06 28.28
C THR A 17 8.09 7.07 27.22
N GLY A 18 8.88 8.14 27.14
CA GLY A 18 9.92 8.27 26.12
C GLY A 18 11.13 9.10 26.56
N GLY A 19 12.12 9.17 25.67
CA GLY A 19 13.44 9.78 25.93
C GLY A 19 14.29 8.99 26.93
N PRO A 20 15.44 9.54 27.36
CA PRO A 20 16.38 8.86 28.25
C PRO A 20 15.70 8.33 29.52
N ASP A 21 15.78 7.02 29.75
CA ASP A 21 15.13 6.27 30.84
C ASP A 21 13.62 6.54 31.03
N GLY A 22 12.92 6.95 29.97
CA GLY A 22 11.48 7.18 30.02
C GLY A 22 11.06 8.40 30.85
N ILE A 23 11.95 9.38 31.04
CA ILE A 23 11.69 10.59 31.83
C ILE A 23 10.50 11.43 31.33
N TRP A 24 10.13 11.30 30.05
CA TRP A 24 8.96 11.98 29.50
C TRP A 24 7.73 11.09 29.61
N LYS A 25 6.66 11.60 30.23
CA LYS A 25 5.32 11.02 30.07
C LYS A 25 4.65 11.59 28.85
N ILE A 26 4.10 10.71 28.03
CA ILE A 26 3.50 11.10 26.76
C ILE A 26 2.00 10.92 26.87
N TYR A 27 1.29 12.03 26.73
CA TYR A 27 -0.17 12.10 26.75
C TYR A 27 -0.68 12.19 25.32
N THR A 28 -1.81 11.53 25.07
CA THR A 28 -2.62 11.85 23.89
C THR A 28 -3.25 13.22 24.08
N ALA A 29 -3.40 13.99 23.02
CA ALA A 29 -4.14 15.24 23.06
C ALA A 29 -4.73 15.58 21.69
N LYS A 30 -5.67 16.52 21.66
CA LYS A 30 -6.16 17.13 20.42
C LYS A 30 -6.01 18.64 20.52
N LYS A 31 -5.51 19.28 19.48
CA LYS A 31 -5.48 20.75 19.41
C LYS A 31 -6.91 21.26 19.30
N LYS A 32 -7.34 22.16 20.18
CA LYS A 32 -8.76 22.58 20.25
C LYS A 32 -9.23 23.29 18.99
N ASP A 33 -8.37 24.10 18.38
CA ASP A 33 -8.73 24.90 17.20
C ASP A 33 -8.86 24.05 15.93
N THR A 34 -7.98 23.07 15.75
CA THR A 34 -7.89 22.28 14.50
C THR A 34 -8.46 20.87 14.63
N GLY A 35 -8.70 20.40 15.86
CA GLY A 35 -9.04 19.00 16.15
C GLY A 35 -7.91 18.01 15.89
N GLU A 36 -6.72 18.48 15.51
CA GLU A 36 -5.59 17.65 15.09
C GLU A 36 -5.06 16.82 16.28
N PRO A 37 -4.86 15.51 16.12
CA PRO A 37 -4.31 14.66 17.17
C PRO A 37 -2.81 14.95 17.35
N VAL A 38 -2.42 15.29 18.58
CA VAL A 38 -1.04 15.58 18.96
C VAL A 38 -0.63 14.77 20.20
N SER A 39 0.67 14.73 20.49
CA SER A 39 1.17 14.17 21.74
C SER A 39 1.84 15.23 22.59
N ILE A 40 1.46 15.29 23.86
CA ILE A 40 2.06 16.21 24.83
C ILE A 40 3.06 15.43 25.67
N TRP A 41 4.32 15.83 25.56
CA TRP A 41 5.42 15.29 26.35
C TRP A 41 5.59 16.13 27.60
N VAL A 42 5.37 15.51 28.77
CA VAL A 42 5.45 16.18 30.06
C VAL A 42 6.55 15.55 30.88
N PHE A 43 7.51 16.39 31.27
CA PHE A 43 8.53 16.02 32.23
C PHE A 43 7.96 16.12 33.66
N GLU A 44 7.96 15.01 34.40
CA GLU A 44 7.50 14.98 35.79
C GLU A 44 8.60 15.34 36.77
N LYS A 45 8.74 16.64 37.06
CA LYS A 45 9.77 17.17 37.97
C LYS A 45 9.83 16.45 39.33
N LYS A 46 8.70 15.99 39.87
CA LYS A 46 8.63 15.23 41.14
C LYS A 46 9.47 13.95 41.14
N GLN A 47 9.69 13.32 39.98
CA GLN A 47 10.56 12.14 39.89
C GLN A 47 12.03 12.52 40.07
N LEU A 48 12.42 13.68 39.54
CA LEU A 48 13.78 14.19 39.61
C LEU A 48 14.13 14.77 41.00
N GLU A 49 13.14 15.34 41.70
CA GLU A 49 13.28 15.92 43.05
C GLU A 49 13.77 14.91 44.11
N LYS A 50 13.68 13.60 43.84
CA LYS A 50 14.17 12.52 44.70
C LYS A 50 15.70 12.33 44.67
N HIS A 51 16.40 13.04 43.78
CA HIS A 51 17.83 12.85 43.53
C HIS A 51 18.67 14.06 43.92
N SER A 52 20.00 13.90 43.98
CA SER A 52 20.91 14.99 44.35
C SER A 52 20.81 16.17 43.39
N ARG A 53 21.06 17.38 43.89
CA ARG A 53 20.96 18.63 43.12
C ARG A 53 21.77 18.59 41.83
N ASP A 54 22.96 17.99 41.85
CA ASP A 54 23.81 17.84 40.66
C ASP A 54 23.15 17.01 39.56
N VAL A 55 22.50 15.90 39.94
CA VAL A 55 21.71 15.07 38.99
C VAL A 55 20.53 15.86 38.45
N GLN A 56 19.85 16.64 39.31
CA GLN A 56 18.72 17.45 38.86
C GLN A 56 19.16 18.50 37.83
N GLU A 57 20.25 19.22 38.09
CA GLU A 57 20.78 20.25 37.21
C GLU A 57 21.26 19.65 35.87
N ALA A 58 21.93 18.50 35.90
CA ALA A 58 22.38 17.79 34.71
C ALA A 58 21.21 17.35 33.82
N VAL A 59 20.18 16.71 34.39
CA VAL A 59 18.98 16.27 33.65
C VAL A 59 18.23 17.47 33.07
N LEU A 60 18.02 18.54 33.85
CA LEU A 60 17.33 19.73 33.37
C LEU A 60 18.10 20.45 32.25
N ALA A 61 19.42 20.51 32.34
CA ALA A 61 20.27 21.07 31.28
C ALA A 61 20.15 20.25 29.98
N MET A 62 20.21 18.93 30.10
CA MET A 62 20.01 17.99 28.99
C MET A 62 18.64 18.20 28.32
N LEU A 63 17.55 18.21 29.09
CA LEU A 63 16.19 18.38 28.53
C LEU A 63 15.99 19.73 27.83
N ARG A 64 16.55 20.81 28.39
CA ARG A 64 16.49 22.14 27.77
C ARG A 64 17.27 22.20 26.46
N ALA A 65 18.43 21.54 26.41
CA ALA A 65 19.22 21.44 25.20
C ALA A 65 18.46 20.70 24.10
N ASP A 66 17.78 19.59 24.43
CA ASP A 66 16.97 18.83 23.47
C ASP A 66 15.91 19.71 22.80
N VAL A 67 15.08 20.38 23.62
CA VAL A 67 14.00 21.25 23.14
C VAL A 67 14.54 22.39 22.28
N THR A 68 15.66 23.00 22.71
CA THR A 68 16.29 24.12 21.99
C THR A 68 16.89 23.69 20.66
N ASN A 69 17.46 22.49 20.60
CA ASN A 69 18.09 21.96 19.40
C ASN A 69 17.02 21.51 18.39
N LEU A 70 16.01 20.76 18.85
CA LEU A 70 14.90 20.31 18.02
C LEU A 70 14.12 21.48 17.40
N SER A 71 13.90 22.57 18.14
CA SER A 71 13.15 23.73 17.63
C SER A 71 13.83 24.45 16.46
N ARG A 72 15.12 24.17 16.22
CA ARG A 72 15.92 24.80 15.13
C ARG A 72 16.00 23.92 13.89
N LEU A 73 15.57 22.66 13.95
CA LEU A 73 15.76 21.69 12.88
C LEU A 73 14.48 21.49 12.09
N VAL A 74 14.63 21.48 10.76
CA VAL A 74 13.53 21.27 9.82
C VAL A 74 13.95 20.28 8.76
N HIS A 75 13.54 19.03 8.92
CA HIS A 75 13.82 17.97 7.95
C HIS A 75 12.75 16.86 8.04
N PRO A 76 12.32 16.22 6.93
CA PRO A 76 11.31 15.16 6.95
C PRO A 76 11.63 13.99 7.89
N ASN A 77 12.91 13.60 7.97
CA ASN A 77 13.38 12.47 8.78
C ASN A 77 13.95 12.89 10.14
N VAL A 78 13.82 14.16 10.52
CA VAL A 78 14.08 14.65 11.88
C VAL A 78 12.75 14.92 12.56
N LEU A 79 12.67 14.56 13.84
CA LEU A 79 11.50 14.82 14.64
C LEU A 79 11.34 16.34 14.81
N ARG A 80 10.20 16.88 14.38
CA ARG A 80 9.93 18.33 14.39
C ARG A 80 8.67 18.64 15.20
N ASP A 81 7.59 17.93 14.91
CA ASP A 81 6.29 18.05 15.56
C ASP A 81 5.65 16.66 15.71
N PHE A 82 5.03 16.41 16.86
CA PHE A 82 4.36 15.15 17.17
C PHE A 82 2.92 15.16 16.63
N SER A 83 2.64 14.40 15.58
CA SER A 83 1.28 13.88 15.39
C SER A 83 1.09 12.67 16.31
N GLY A 84 -0.05 12.65 17.01
CA GLY A 84 -0.28 11.84 18.21
C GLY A 84 0.29 10.42 18.17
N LEU A 85 1.05 10.06 19.21
CA LEU A 85 1.40 8.69 19.53
C LEU A 85 0.12 8.00 20.02
N PRO A 86 -0.44 7.03 19.29
CA PRO A 86 -1.42 6.15 19.88
C PRO A 86 -0.77 5.42 21.07
N LYS A 87 -1.60 4.91 21.99
CA LYS A 87 -1.11 3.91 22.96
C LYS A 87 -0.35 2.85 22.19
N VAL A 88 0.88 2.54 22.64
CA VAL A 88 1.71 1.47 22.07
C VAL A 88 0.78 0.27 21.92
N PRO A 89 0.40 -0.11 20.68
CA PRO A 89 -0.58 -1.15 20.51
C PRO A 89 -0.05 -2.43 21.13
N SER A 90 -0.89 -3.22 21.80
CA SER A 90 -0.48 -4.55 22.28
C SER A 90 0.05 -5.43 21.13
N ALA A 91 -0.39 -5.15 19.90
CA ALA A 91 0.14 -5.74 18.69
C ALA A 91 1.66 -5.53 18.49
N LEU A 92 2.28 -4.53 19.14
CA LEU A 92 3.73 -4.29 19.09
C LEU A 92 4.55 -5.21 19.99
N GLU A 93 3.95 -5.90 20.98
CA GLU A 93 4.69 -6.77 21.91
C GLU A 93 5.39 -7.94 21.20
N ASN A 94 4.81 -8.43 20.09
CA ASN A 94 5.38 -9.48 19.24
C ASN A 94 5.61 -9.01 17.80
N PHE A 95 5.73 -7.69 17.61
CA PHE A 95 5.88 -7.14 16.28
C PHE A 95 7.31 -7.31 15.79
N GLU A 96 7.44 -7.95 14.64
CA GLU A 96 8.70 -8.03 13.91
C GLU A 96 8.65 -7.13 12.68
N LEU A 97 9.68 -6.31 12.53
CA LEU A 97 9.92 -5.56 11.30
C LEU A 97 10.30 -6.53 10.18
N ASP A 98 9.68 -6.33 9.02
CA ASP A 98 10.12 -6.98 7.80
C ASP A 98 11.49 -6.43 7.38
N PRO A 99 12.41 -7.24 6.82
CA PRO A 99 13.71 -6.74 6.35
C PRO A 99 13.60 -5.53 5.41
N LEU A 100 12.55 -5.45 4.59
CA LEU A 100 12.31 -4.32 3.70
C LEU A 100 11.91 -3.05 4.47
N GLU A 101 11.11 -3.18 5.53
CA GLU A 101 10.78 -2.06 6.42
C GLU A 101 12.01 -1.57 7.19
N ALA A 102 12.84 -2.48 7.68
CA ALA A 102 14.08 -2.13 8.36
C ALA A 102 15.03 -1.38 7.40
N LYS A 103 15.16 -1.83 6.16
CA LYS A 103 15.92 -1.13 5.12
C LYS A 103 15.38 0.26 4.82
N LEU A 104 14.06 0.41 4.69
CA LEU A 104 13.42 1.70 4.48
C LEU A 104 13.67 2.64 5.66
N GLY A 105 13.53 2.14 6.89
CA GLY A 105 13.83 2.92 8.10
C GLY A 105 15.29 3.37 8.18
N LEU A 106 16.23 2.48 7.87
CA LEU A 106 17.66 2.83 7.81
C LEU A 106 17.97 3.86 6.73
N LEU A 107 17.28 3.81 5.58
CA LEU A 107 17.39 4.82 4.54
C LEU A 107 16.92 6.19 5.05
N GLU A 108 15.74 6.25 5.69
CA GLU A 108 15.18 7.48 6.26
C GLU A 108 16.12 8.07 7.34
N LEU A 109 16.68 7.23 8.21
CA LEU A 109 17.68 7.67 9.20
C LEU A 109 18.97 8.19 8.57
N ALA A 110 19.49 7.50 7.54
CA ALA A 110 20.69 7.93 6.83
C ALA A 110 20.46 9.26 6.11
N GLU A 111 19.31 9.49 5.49
CA GLU A 111 18.94 10.80 4.92
C GLU A 111 18.88 11.89 6.00
N GLY A 112 18.33 11.57 7.18
CA GLY A 112 18.34 12.46 8.33
C GLY A 112 19.77 12.84 8.77
N LEU A 113 20.65 11.86 8.90
CA LEU A 113 22.07 12.08 9.24
C LEU A 113 22.81 12.86 8.14
N ALA A 114 22.52 12.62 6.87
CA ALA A 114 23.11 13.37 5.75
C ALA A 114 22.75 14.86 5.80
N PHE A 115 21.51 15.18 6.18
CA PHE A 115 21.11 16.55 6.47
C PHE A 115 21.88 17.13 7.66
N LEU A 116 21.98 16.39 8.78
CA LEU A 116 22.67 16.86 9.98
C LEU A 116 24.16 17.14 9.73
N HIS A 117 24.87 16.19 9.15
CA HIS A 117 26.32 16.29 8.91
C HIS A 117 26.64 17.32 7.83
N GLY A 118 25.89 17.31 6.72
CA GLY A 118 26.17 18.14 5.55
C GLY A 118 25.68 19.57 5.69
N HIS A 119 24.42 19.76 6.08
CA HIS A 119 23.75 21.06 6.04
C HIS A 119 23.71 21.71 7.42
N ALA A 120 23.22 20.99 8.44
CA ALA A 120 23.07 21.56 9.78
C ALA A 120 24.42 21.68 10.53
N ARG A 121 25.45 20.95 10.08
CA ARG A 121 26.77 20.85 10.72
C ARG A 121 26.67 20.38 12.17
N ILE A 122 25.89 19.33 12.41
CA ILE A 122 25.63 18.75 13.72
C ILE A 122 26.06 17.28 13.72
N VAL A 123 26.75 16.85 14.78
CA VAL A 123 26.92 15.43 15.13
C VAL A 123 25.85 15.07 16.18
N HIS A 124 25.06 14.04 15.94
CA HIS A 124 23.92 13.65 16.78
C HIS A 124 24.36 13.10 18.15
N ARG A 125 25.42 12.28 18.16
CA ARG A 125 26.12 11.70 19.32
C ARG A 125 25.36 10.63 20.10
N ASN A 126 24.12 10.30 19.72
CA ASN A 126 23.32 9.31 20.43
C ASN A 126 22.31 8.61 19.53
N VAL A 127 22.73 8.19 18.33
CA VAL A 127 21.87 7.40 17.43
C VAL A 127 21.68 6.01 18.06
N CYS A 128 20.47 5.74 18.56
CA CYS A 128 20.11 4.49 19.24
C CYS A 128 18.59 4.28 19.15
N PRO A 129 18.06 3.09 19.49
CA PRO A 129 16.61 2.85 19.45
C PRO A 129 15.80 3.89 20.25
N GLU A 130 16.33 4.39 21.37
CA GLU A 130 15.68 5.41 22.20
C GLU A 130 15.57 6.79 21.52
N SER A 131 16.39 7.02 20.48
CA SER A 131 16.41 8.25 19.69
C SER A 131 15.69 8.12 18.35
N ILE A 132 15.07 6.96 18.07
CA ILE A 132 14.39 6.66 16.81
C ILE A 132 12.90 6.53 17.05
N PHE A 133 12.12 7.33 16.33
CA PHE A 133 10.67 7.42 16.49
C PHE A 133 9.95 6.95 15.23
N LEU A 134 8.83 6.25 15.42
CA LEU A 134 7.95 5.83 14.33
C LEU A 134 6.70 6.70 14.31
N THR A 135 6.39 7.25 13.14
CA THR A 135 5.11 7.94 12.92
C THR A 135 3.96 6.94 12.77
N GLN A 136 2.71 7.40 12.85
CA GLN A 136 1.54 6.55 12.58
C GLN A 136 1.55 5.92 11.17
N LYS A 137 2.24 6.55 10.20
CA LYS A 137 2.42 6.03 8.84
C LYS A 137 3.64 5.10 8.70
N GLY A 138 4.28 4.77 9.82
CA GLY A 138 5.47 3.91 9.87
C GLY A 138 6.71 4.54 9.20
N MET A 139 6.82 5.86 9.18
CA MET A 139 8.07 6.57 8.80
C MET A 139 8.94 6.76 10.04
N TRP A 140 10.25 6.61 9.88
CA TRP A 140 11.26 6.73 10.93
C TRP A 140 11.74 8.17 11.03
N LYS A 141 11.88 8.66 12.26
CA LYS A 141 12.32 10.01 12.58
C LYS A 141 13.40 9.98 13.65
N LEU A 142 14.49 10.69 13.42
CA LEU A 142 15.54 10.87 14.41
C LEU A 142 15.13 11.99 15.39
N GLY A 143 15.19 11.69 16.69
CA GLY A 143 15.02 12.64 17.81
C GLY A 143 16.15 12.48 18.83
N GLY A 144 16.05 13.05 20.04
CA GLY A 144 17.09 12.89 21.07
C GLY A 144 18.34 13.74 20.84
N PHE A 145 18.15 15.01 20.45
CA PHE A 145 19.19 15.97 20.13
C PHE A 145 19.81 16.65 21.36
N HIS A 146 19.52 16.19 22.56
CA HIS A 146 20.14 16.68 23.79
C HIS A 146 21.67 16.56 23.81
N PHE A 147 22.24 15.57 23.10
CA PHE A 147 23.69 15.39 23.01
C PHE A 147 24.32 16.03 21.77
N GLY A 148 23.49 16.63 20.89
CA GLY A 148 23.91 17.15 19.60
C GLY A 148 25.03 18.19 19.69
N LEU A 149 26.08 18.01 18.89
CA LEU A 149 27.25 18.88 18.83
C LEU A 149 27.21 19.74 17.57
N PHE A 150 27.06 21.06 17.74
CA PHE A 150 27.05 22.03 16.64
C PHE A 150 28.47 22.46 16.29
N LEU A 151 28.99 21.96 15.16
CA LEU A 151 30.37 22.15 14.73
C LEU A 151 30.70 23.61 14.38
N SER A 152 29.69 24.47 14.21
CA SER A 152 29.84 25.89 13.86
C SER A 152 30.17 26.81 15.04
N SER A 153 30.09 26.34 16.29
CA SER A 153 30.29 27.19 17.47
C SER A 153 31.64 26.96 18.16
N ARG A 154 32.36 28.05 18.49
CA ARG A 154 33.68 27.98 19.18
C ARG A 154 33.55 27.43 20.62
N GLN A 155 32.38 27.62 21.26
CA GLN A 155 32.01 27.02 22.55
C GLN A 155 31.77 25.49 22.49
N ALA A 156 31.44 24.93 21.31
CA ALA A 156 31.20 23.49 21.16
C ALA A 156 32.43 22.63 21.49
N ARG A 157 33.64 23.18 21.34
CA ARG A 157 34.90 22.48 21.65
C ARG A 157 35.13 22.28 23.15
N GLU A 158 34.57 23.12 24.01
CA GLU A 158 34.66 22.96 25.48
C GLU A 158 33.61 21.95 25.99
N THR A 159 32.43 21.87 25.34
CA THR A 159 31.40 20.82 25.57
C THR A 159 31.74 19.46 24.94
N MET A 160 32.89 19.34 24.28
CA MET A 160 33.33 18.13 23.57
C MET A 160 33.73 17.01 24.54
N ARG A 161 34.12 17.38 25.77
CA ARG A 161 34.37 16.45 26.86
C ARG A 161 33.08 16.22 27.63
N LEU A 162 32.34 15.17 27.26
CA LEU A 162 31.43 14.57 28.22
C LEU A 162 32.30 14.09 29.39
N ASP A 163 32.08 14.62 30.57
CA ASP A 163 32.80 14.21 31.78
C ASP A 163 32.28 12.82 32.18
N TYR A 164 32.72 11.79 31.45
CA TYR A 164 32.44 10.40 31.73
C TYR A 164 33.21 9.92 32.96
N ARG A 165 33.35 10.76 34.01
CA ARG A 165 34.09 10.37 35.22
C ARG A 165 33.71 8.96 35.56
N GLU A 166 34.72 8.20 35.96
CA GLU A 166 34.70 6.81 36.40
C GLU A 166 33.72 6.63 37.58
N PHE A 167 32.45 6.88 37.33
CA PHE A 167 31.39 6.78 38.29
C PHE A 167 31.05 5.30 38.32
N ASP A 168 31.59 4.64 39.35
CA ASP A 168 31.02 3.43 39.95
C ASP A 168 29.55 3.62 40.40
N TYR A 169 29.02 4.84 40.23
CA TYR A 169 27.64 5.20 40.47
C TYR A 169 26.83 5.05 39.16
N LYS A 170 25.86 4.16 39.14
CA LYS A 170 24.76 4.21 38.16
C LYS A 170 23.89 5.41 38.52
N PRO A 171 23.98 6.56 37.82
CA PRO A 171 23.00 7.61 38.06
C PRO A 171 21.59 7.07 37.79
N PRO A 172 20.58 7.56 38.52
CA PRO A 172 19.18 7.14 38.35
C PRO A 172 18.62 7.47 36.96
N PHE A 173 19.26 8.39 36.24
CA PHE A 173 18.99 8.75 34.86
C PHE A 173 20.30 8.79 34.07
N ARG A 174 20.29 8.27 32.86
CA ARG A 174 21.35 8.27 31.87
C ARG A 174 21.45 9.67 31.28
N VAL A 175 22.36 10.46 31.84
CA VAL A 175 22.77 11.79 31.36
C VAL A 175 23.94 11.73 30.37
N SER A 176 24.27 10.53 29.89
CA SER A 176 25.32 10.26 28.90
C SER A 176 24.72 9.59 27.65
N PRO A 177 25.40 9.65 26.51
CA PRO A 177 24.98 8.86 25.35
C PRO A 177 25.00 7.35 25.66
N ASN A 178 24.27 6.58 24.84
CA ASN A 178 24.20 5.14 24.99
C ASN A 178 25.52 4.48 24.54
N LEU A 179 26.32 4.06 25.52
CA LEU A 179 27.62 3.42 25.28
C LEU A 179 27.53 2.15 24.42
N ASP A 180 26.39 1.44 24.43
CA ASP A 180 26.24 0.19 23.66
C ASP A 180 26.23 0.44 22.14
N TYR A 181 25.98 1.68 21.71
CA TYR A 181 25.99 2.12 20.32
C TYR A 181 27.15 3.09 20.03
N MET A 182 27.88 3.54 21.04
CA MET A 182 28.90 4.58 20.92
C MET A 182 30.15 4.10 20.17
N ALA A 183 30.65 4.94 19.28
CA ALA A 183 31.90 4.73 18.56
C ALA A 183 33.13 4.72 19.48
N PRO A 184 34.21 3.97 19.14
CA PRO A 184 35.42 3.92 19.95
C PRO A 184 36.07 5.29 20.19
N GLU A 185 36.21 6.11 19.16
CA GLU A 185 36.83 7.43 19.24
C GLU A 185 35.99 8.42 20.08
N ALA A 186 34.67 8.24 20.10
CA ALA A 186 33.76 9.04 20.90
C ALA A 186 33.90 8.82 22.41
N ALA A 187 34.38 7.63 22.83
CA ALA A 187 34.71 7.34 24.21
C ALA A 187 35.92 8.16 24.71
N ASP A 188 36.85 8.49 23.81
CA ASP A 188 38.01 9.35 24.10
C ASP A 188 37.68 10.85 23.87
N GLY A 189 36.40 11.18 23.68
CA GLY A 189 35.90 12.55 23.49
C GLY A 189 36.08 13.11 22.08
N GLN A 190 36.50 12.28 21.11
CA GLN A 190 36.60 12.67 19.70
C GLN A 190 35.27 12.37 19.01
N TRP A 191 34.54 13.42 18.64
CA TRP A 191 33.24 13.28 18.02
C TRP A 191 33.27 13.78 16.58
N GLU A 192 32.94 12.88 15.66
CA GLU A 192 32.91 13.15 14.23
C GLU A 192 31.59 12.65 13.61
N PRO A 193 31.22 13.10 12.40
CA PRO A 193 30.11 12.51 11.66
C PRO A 193 30.17 10.98 11.55
N SER A 194 31.37 10.41 11.40
CA SER A 194 31.62 8.96 11.38
C SER A 194 31.22 8.26 12.69
N SER A 195 31.27 8.96 13.83
CA SER A 195 30.82 8.41 15.13
C SER A 195 29.32 8.14 15.16
N ASP A 196 28.51 8.98 14.48
CA ASP A 196 27.08 8.71 14.29
C ASP A 196 26.86 7.53 13.35
N MET A 197 27.73 7.38 12.34
CA MET A 197 27.63 6.28 11.38
C MET A 197 27.96 4.92 12.00
N TRP A 198 28.93 4.86 12.92
CA TRP A 198 29.15 3.69 13.77
C TRP A 198 27.88 3.33 14.55
N SER A 199 27.26 4.34 15.17
CA SER A 199 26.05 4.16 15.97
C SER A 199 24.88 3.65 15.11
N LEU A 200 24.73 4.19 13.89
CA LEU A 200 23.77 3.69 12.89
C LEU A 200 24.09 2.24 12.49
N GLY A 201 25.37 1.90 12.31
CA GLY A 201 25.81 0.53 12.04
C GLY A 201 25.38 -0.45 13.14
N MET A 202 25.51 -0.05 14.41
CA MET A 202 25.04 -0.86 15.54
C MET A 202 23.51 -1.04 15.55
N VAL A 203 22.74 0.01 15.23
CA VAL A 203 21.28 -0.08 15.04
C VAL A 203 20.95 -1.03 13.90
N ALA A 204 21.63 -0.89 12.76
CA ALA A 204 21.42 -1.73 11.60
C ALA A 204 21.71 -3.20 11.92
N TRP A 205 22.84 -3.48 12.58
CA TRP A 205 23.23 -4.81 13.03
C TRP A 205 22.18 -5.44 13.96
N GLN A 206 21.67 -4.67 14.93
CA GLN A 206 20.62 -5.13 15.83
C GLN A 206 19.33 -5.49 15.06
N LEU A 207 18.94 -4.70 14.07
CA LEU A 207 17.75 -4.96 13.27
C LEU A 207 17.88 -6.26 12.45
N HIS A 208 19.07 -6.56 11.93
CA HIS A 208 19.29 -7.74 11.08
C HIS A 208 19.48 -9.01 11.92
N THR A 209 20.23 -8.92 13.01
CA THR A 209 20.49 -10.07 13.88
C THR A 209 19.36 -10.33 14.87
N ARG A 210 18.48 -9.33 15.08
CA ARG A 210 17.41 -9.32 16.09
C ARG A 210 17.93 -9.58 17.51
N LYS A 211 19.19 -9.22 17.76
CA LYS A 211 19.86 -9.38 19.06
C LYS A 211 20.25 -8.01 19.59
N PRO A 212 20.12 -7.77 20.91
CA PRO A 212 20.63 -6.54 21.49
C PRO A 212 22.15 -6.49 21.30
N PRO A 213 22.72 -5.28 21.13
CA PRO A 213 24.16 -5.14 21.07
C PRO A 213 24.81 -5.63 22.39
N PRO A 214 26.10 -5.97 22.34
CA PRO A 214 26.94 -6.10 23.51
C PRO A 214 26.71 -5.04 24.59
N SER A 215 26.18 -5.44 25.75
CA SER A 215 26.03 -4.48 26.84
C SER A 215 27.39 -4.10 27.42
N THR A 216 27.67 -2.80 27.38
CA THR A 216 28.78 -2.13 28.06
C THR A 216 28.47 -1.87 29.53
N ARG A 217 27.26 -2.22 30.00
CA ARG A 217 26.78 -1.92 31.36
C ARG A 217 26.93 -0.44 31.74
N ASN A 218 26.92 0.44 30.73
CA ASN A 218 27.15 1.88 30.86
C ASN A 218 28.49 2.23 31.53
N ASN A 219 29.56 1.46 31.24
CA ASN A 219 30.91 1.70 31.76
C ASN A 219 31.94 1.73 30.61
N LEU A 220 32.84 2.73 30.64
CA LEU A 220 33.84 2.97 29.58
C LEU A 220 34.97 1.93 29.54
N LEU A 221 35.35 1.33 30.67
CA LEU A 221 36.37 0.26 30.69
C LEU A 221 35.83 -0.98 29.98
N THR A 222 34.57 -1.34 30.25
CA THR A 222 33.89 -2.42 29.53
C THR A 222 33.58 -2.08 28.09
N HIS A 223 33.40 -0.80 27.74
CA HIS A 223 33.20 -0.35 26.36
C HIS A 223 34.37 -0.75 25.46
N ARG A 224 35.62 -0.52 25.89
CA ARG A 224 36.81 -0.93 25.11
C ARG A 224 36.84 -2.42 24.79
N ALA A 225 36.56 -3.27 25.77
CA ALA A 225 36.49 -4.73 25.56
C ALA A 225 35.33 -5.13 24.64
N VAL A 226 34.20 -4.45 24.75
CA VAL A 226 33.04 -4.65 23.87
C VAL A 226 33.34 -4.26 22.43
N VAL A 227 34.05 -3.16 22.19
CA VAL A 227 34.44 -2.72 20.85
C VAL A 227 35.27 -3.80 20.14
N GLU A 228 36.23 -4.44 20.81
CA GLU A 228 36.99 -5.55 20.20
C GLU A 228 36.10 -6.73 19.82
N ARG A 229 35.06 -7.00 20.62
CA ARG A 229 34.06 -8.02 20.27
C ARG A 229 33.21 -7.60 19.08
N ILE A 230 32.84 -6.32 18.97
CA ILE A 230 32.06 -5.79 17.84
C ILE A 230 32.83 -5.95 16.53
N ARG A 231 34.15 -5.70 16.54
CA ARG A 231 35.01 -5.88 15.36
C ARG A 231 35.10 -7.31 14.85
N SER A 232 34.83 -8.31 15.70
CA SER A 232 34.79 -9.73 15.31
C SER A 232 33.38 -10.26 14.99
N MET A 233 32.36 -9.39 14.99
CA MET A 233 31.00 -9.78 14.61
C MET A 233 30.85 -9.98 13.11
N ASP A 234 29.77 -10.66 12.72
CA ASP A 234 29.37 -10.79 11.33
C ASP A 234 28.72 -9.48 10.84
N TRP A 235 29.37 -8.85 9.86
CA TRP A 235 28.94 -7.63 9.18
C TRP A 235 28.66 -7.86 7.69
N THR A 236 28.68 -9.11 7.21
CA THR A 236 28.61 -9.47 5.77
C THR A 236 27.38 -8.92 5.04
N GLN A 237 26.30 -8.65 5.76
CA GLN A 237 25.05 -8.10 5.21
C GLN A 237 25.09 -6.57 5.02
N PHE A 238 26.17 -5.91 5.45
CA PHE A 238 26.31 -4.46 5.41
C PHE A 238 27.49 -4.03 4.54
N PRO A 239 27.37 -2.89 3.84
CA PRO A 239 28.47 -2.36 3.06
C PRO A 239 29.54 -1.76 3.97
N ASP A 240 30.82 -1.90 3.58
CA ASP A 240 31.95 -1.22 4.21
C ASP A 240 31.80 0.33 4.23
N ALA A 241 30.88 0.84 3.40
CA ALA A 241 30.50 2.24 3.27
C ALA A 241 29.87 2.90 4.52
N LEU A 242 29.62 2.15 5.60
CA LEU A 242 29.08 2.67 6.88
C LEU A 242 29.99 3.67 7.62
N GLN A 243 31.07 4.18 7.01
CA GLN A 243 31.93 5.22 7.58
C GLN A 243 31.46 6.64 7.23
N ASP A 244 30.79 6.80 6.09
CA ASP A 244 30.30 8.10 5.60
C ASP A 244 28.86 7.95 5.10
N VAL A 245 28.00 8.89 5.50
CA VAL A 245 26.56 8.81 5.24
C VAL A 245 26.21 8.87 3.75
N ARG A 246 26.96 9.63 2.95
CA ARG A 246 26.69 9.75 1.50
C ARG A 246 27.06 8.46 0.79
N THR A 247 28.23 7.91 1.12
CA THR A 247 28.70 6.64 0.59
C THR A 247 27.75 5.50 0.98
N PHE A 248 27.21 5.52 2.20
CA PHE A 248 26.20 4.56 2.65
C PHE A 248 24.90 4.67 1.85
N LEU A 249 24.37 5.88 1.64
CA LEU A 249 23.18 6.13 0.82
C LEU A 249 23.34 5.66 -0.64
N GLU A 250 24.54 5.79 -1.21
CA GLU A 250 24.86 5.38 -2.58
C GLU A 250 25.18 3.88 -2.72
N SER A 251 25.31 3.17 -1.60
CA SER A 251 25.74 1.79 -1.57
C SER A 251 24.71 0.83 -2.20
N PRO A 252 25.13 -0.37 -2.63
CA PRO A 252 24.20 -1.39 -3.14
C PRO A 252 23.12 -1.81 -2.15
N TYR A 253 23.30 -1.54 -0.86
CA TYR A 253 22.38 -1.91 0.21
C TYR A 253 20.96 -1.37 -0.02
N PHE A 254 20.85 -0.14 -0.56
CA PHE A 254 19.58 0.52 -0.85
C PHE A 254 19.12 0.39 -2.32
N LYS A 255 19.82 -0.39 -3.15
CA LYS A 255 19.48 -0.62 -4.57
C LYS A 255 18.53 -1.80 -4.79
N ASP A 256 17.88 -2.26 -3.72
CA ASP A 256 16.85 -3.30 -3.80
C ASP A 256 15.62 -2.81 -4.59
N THR A 257 15.10 -3.66 -5.49
CA THR A 257 13.98 -3.28 -6.37
C THR A 257 12.71 -2.93 -5.60
N LEU A 258 12.40 -3.64 -4.52
CA LEU A 258 11.19 -3.39 -3.72
C LEU A 258 11.33 -2.10 -2.93
N LEU A 259 12.53 -1.86 -2.38
CA LEU A 259 12.82 -0.63 -1.67
C LEU A 259 12.71 0.59 -2.60
N LEU A 260 13.35 0.54 -3.75
CA LEU A 260 13.28 1.62 -4.74
C LEU A 260 11.85 1.87 -5.21
N ALA A 261 11.03 0.82 -5.35
CA ALA A 261 9.62 0.98 -5.68
C ALA A 261 8.83 1.65 -4.55
N LEU A 262 9.08 1.32 -3.27
CA LEU A 262 8.45 2.02 -2.13
C LEU A 262 8.86 3.49 -2.04
N VAL A 263 10.14 3.78 -2.23
CA VAL A 263 10.65 5.15 -2.24
C VAL A 263 9.97 5.95 -3.36
N PHE A 264 9.85 5.36 -4.56
CA PHE A 264 9.13 5.99 -5.66
C PHE A 264 7.65 6.22 -5.34
N LEU A 265 6.97 5.26 -4.71
CA LEU A 265 5.57 5.38 -4.28
C LEU A 265 5.37 6.51 -3.27
N ASN A 266 6.27 6.64 -2.30
CA ASN A 266 6.21 7.68 -1.26
C ASN A 266 6.43 9.09 -1.84
N ASP A 267 7.14 9.18 -2.97
CA ASP A 267 7.52 10.44 -3.61
C ASP A 267 6.75 10.71 -4.92
N LEU A 268 5.63 10.02 -5.15
CA LEU A 268 4.84 10.16 -6.39
C LEU A 268 4.44 11.61 -6.71
N ILE A 269 4.18 12.42 -5.70
CA ILE A 269 3.72 13.80 -5.87
C ILE A 269 4.78 14.66 -6.59
N THR A 270 6.06 14.36 -6.42
CA THR A 270 7.15 15.13 -7.04
C THR A 270 7.55 14.60 -8.41
N LYS A 271 7.04 13.43 -8.83
CA LYS A 271 7.37 12.81 -10.11
C LYS A 271 6.50 13.36 -11.24
N ASP A 272 7.10 13.44 -12.43
CA ASP A 272 6.41 13.78 -13.66
C ASP A 272 5.65 12.58 -14.25
N ASN A 273 4.62 12.86 -15.05
CA ASN A 273 3.75 11.83 -15.65
C ASN A 273 4.52 10.80 -16.52
N PRO A 274 5.52 11.17 -17.34
CA PRO A 274 6.32 10.21 -18.09
C PRO A 274 7.03 9.17 -17.19
N SER A 275 7.65 9.62 -16.10
CA SER A 275 8.29 8.71 -15.14
C SER A 275 7.28 7.81 -14.44
N LYS A 276 6.13 8.38 -14.04
CA LYS A 276 5.03 7.61 -13.45
C LYS A 276 4.51 6.52 -14.39
N LEU A 277 4.27 6.85 -15.66
CA LEU A 277 3.82 5.87 -16.67
C LEU A 277 4.81 4.71 -16.80
N LYS A 278 6.12 5.02 -16.88
CA LYS A 278 7.17 3.98 -16.94
C LYS A 278 7.17 3.10 -15.67
N PHE A 279 7.02 3.73 -14.51
CA PHE A 279 6.97 3.04 -13.22
C PHE A 279 5.76 2.09 -13.11
N PHE A 280 4.54 2.58 -13.37
CA PHE A 280 3.32 1.78 -13.22
C PHE A 280 3.21 0.65 -14.25
N LYS A 281 3.81 0.80 -15.44
CA LYS A 281 3.94 -0.31 -16.40
C LYS A 281 4.75 -1.50 -15.84
N GLY A 282 5.73 -1.24 -14.97
CA GLY A 282 6.54 -2.28 -14.33
C GLY A 282 5.99 -2.77 -12.99
N LEU A 283 5.27 -1.93 -12.24
CA LEU A 283 4.89 -2.19 -10.86
C LEU A 283 4.10 -3.50 -10.68
N ALA A 284 3.19 -3.82 -11.59
CA ALA A 284 2.34 -5.02 -11.49
C ALA A 284 3.14 -6.34 -11.35
N SER A 285 4.31 -6.42 -12.00
CA SER A 285 5.23 -7.57 -11.90
C SER A 285 5.98 -7.66 -10.58
N VAL A 286 6.09 -6.54 -9.87
CA VAL A 286 6.84 -6.42 -8.62
C VAL A 286 5.93 -6.60 -7.41
N LEU A 287 4.65 -6.23 -7.53
CA LEU A 287 3.65 -6.30 -6.45
C LEU A 287 3.62 -7.65 -5.69
N PRO A 288 3.63 -8.82 -6.35
CA PRO A 288 3.58 -10.11 -5.64
C PRO A 288 4.77 -10.40 -4.72
N ARG A 289 5.88 -9.67 -4.89
CA ARG A 289 7.09 -9.83 -4.08
C ARG A 289 7.06 -8.99 -2.80
N PHE A 290 6.12 -8.06 -2.67
CA PHE A 290 5.99 -7.25 -1.47
C PHE A 290 5.41 -8.07 -0.30
N PRO A 291 5.90 -7.84 0.92
CA PRO A 291 5.25 -8.35 2.13
C PRO A 291 3.78 -7.86 2.19
N PRO A 292 2.80 -8.74 2.49
CA PRO A 292 1.38 -8.38 2.52
C PRO A 292 1.06 -7.17 3.41
N ARG A 293 1.74 -7.06 4.57
CA ARG A 293 1.58 -5.91 5.48
C ARG A 293 1.96 -4.59 4.81
N LEU A 294 3.12 -4.56 4.13
CA LEU A 294 3.59 -3.37 3.43
C LEU A 294 2.66 -2.98 2.28
N ILE A 295 2.06 -3.96 1.60
CA ILE A 295 1.05 -3.70 0.59
C ILE A 295 -0.14 -2.94 1.21
N LYS A 296 -0.68 -3.44 2.33
CA LYS A 296 -1.83 -2.84 3.02
C LYS A 296 -1.53 -1.43 3.53
N GLU A 297 -0.41 -1.26 4.22
CA GLU A 297 -0.13 -0.06 5.01
C GLU A 297 0.51 1.06 4.20
N LYS A 298 1.32 0.73 3.19
CA LYS A 298 2.08 1.73 2.42
C LYS A 298 1.67 1.77 0.95
N VAL A 299 1.61 0.61 0.26
CA VAL A 299 1.38 0.57 -1.20
C VAL A 299 -0.04 1.00 -1.56
N VAL A 300 -1.06 0.36 -0.99
CA VAL A 300 -2.47 0.64 -1.31
C VAL A 300 -2.80 2.11 -1.04
N ALA A 301 -2.36 2.65 0.10
CA ALA A 301 -2.59 4.05 0.45
C ALA A 301 -1.98 5.02 -0.59
N ALA A 302 -0.75 4.78 -1.04
CA ALA A 302 -0.09 5.59 -2.07
C ALA A 302 -0.81 5.48 -3.43
N LEU A 303 -1.20 4.27 -3.82
CA LEU A 303 -1.90 4.01 -5.07
C LEU A 303 -3.27 4.69 -5.13
N LEU A 304 -4.07 4.59 -4.06
CA LEU A 304 -5.39 5.22 -3.99
C LEU A 304 -5.30 6.75 -4.02
N ALA A 305 -4.29 7.31 -3.36
CA ALA A 305 -4.05 8.75 -3.39
C ALA A 305 -3.69 9.22 -4.81
N GLU A 306 -2.88 8.46 -5.56
CA GLU A 306 -2.54 8.78 -6.95
C GLU A 306 -3.71 8.53 -7.93
N LEU A 307 -4.56 7.53 -7.66
CA LEU A 307 -5.72 7.21 -8.49
C LEU A 307 -6.68 8.40 -8.61
N GLY A 308 -6.90 9.11 -7.51
CA GLY A 308 -7.75 10.30 -7.47
C GLY A 308 -7.15 11.55 -8.13
N ARG A 309 -5.85 11.54 -8.46
CA ARG A 309 -5.14 12.69 -9.07
C ARG A 309 -4.75 12.48 -10.53
N SER A 310 -4.69 11.24 -10.96
CA SER A 310 -4.26 10.87 -12.31
C SER A 310 -5.43 10.83 -13.27
N GLU A 311 -5.15 11.04 -14.55
CA GLU A 311 -6.14 11.00 -15.64
C GLU A 311 -5.61 10.15 -16.81
N GLY A 312 -6.51 9.78 -17.73
CA GLY A 312 -6.16 9.11 -18.98
C GLY A 312 -5.49 7.73 -18.79
N GLU A 313 -4.44 7.45 -19.57
CA GLU A 313 -3.71 6.18 -19.50
C GLU A 313 -3.07 5.93 -18.13
N LEU A 314 -2.56 7.00 -17.48
CA LEU A 314 -1.92 6.88 -16.18
C LEU A 314 -2.92 6.40 -15.12
N GLN A 315 -4.12 6.96 -15.11
CA GLN A 315 -5.16 6.56 -14.16
C GLN A 315 -5.53 5.08 -14.29
N ALA A 316 -5.63 4.58 -15.53
CA ALA A 316 -5.91 3.17 -15.77
C ALA A 316 -4.79 2.25 -15.27
N LEU A 317 -3.52 2.64 -15.44
CA LEU A 317 -2.38 1.88 -14.92
C LEU A 317 -2.29 1.90 -13.39
N VAL A 318 -2.61 3.03 -12.77
CA VAL A 318 -2.71 3.14 -11.31
C VAL A 318 -3.85 2.25 -10.81
N LEU A 319 -5.02 2.29 -11.45
CA LEU A 319 -6.15 1.42 -11.14
C LEU A 319 -5.77 -0.06 -11.26
N GLN A 320 -5.08 -0.45 -12.32
CA GLN A 320 -4.58 -1.83 -12.49
C GLN A 320 -3.68 -2.23 -11.32
N SER A 321 -2.82 -1.33 -10.86
CA SER A 321 -1.94 -1.55 -9.70
C SER A 321 -2.73 -1.67 -8.40
N VAL A 322 -3.80 -0.87 -8.21
CA VAL A 322 -4.71 -0.98 -7.06
C VAL A 322 -5.37 -2.35 -7.03
N LEU A 323 -5.91 -2.82 -8.16
CA LEU A 323 -6.53 -4.14 -8.24
C LEU A 323 -5.52 -5.27 -8.02
N ALA A 324 -4.35 -5.17 -8.64
CA ALA A 324 -3.28 -6.16 -8.48
C ALA A 324 -2.79 -6.27 -7.03
N SER A 325 -2.62 -5.13 -6.34
CA SER A 325 -2.21 -5.10 -4.92
C SER A 325 -3.30 -5.60 -3.97
N SER A 326 -4.57 -5.52 -4.37
CA SER A 326 -5.69 -6.02 -3.58
C SER A 326 -5.78 -7.55 -3.58
N ARG A 327 -5.40 -8.20 -4.69
CA ARG A 327 -5.48 -9.65 -4.89
C ARG A 327 -4.65 -10.41 -3.85
N GLY A 328 -5.29 -11.36 -3.16
CA GLY A 328 -4.64 -12.24 -2.19
C GLY A 328 -4.10 -11.54 -0.94
N THR A 329 -4.29 -10.23 -0.82
CA THR A 329 -3.76 -9.42 0.28
C THR A 329 -4.89 -8.84 1.13
N LEU A 330 -5.90 -8.25 0.51
CA LEU A 330 -7.03 -7.65 1.22
C LEU A 330 -8.16 -8.67 1.41
N THR A 331 -8.76 -8.66 2.60
CA THR A 331 -10.04 -9.30 2.85
C THR A 331 -11.18 -8.50 2.19
N ALA A 332 -12.35 -9.11 2.01
CA ALA A 332 -13.50 -8.44 1.40
C ALA A 332 -13.94 -7.18 2.18
N SER A 333 -13.90 -7.24 3.52
CA SER A 333 -14.21 -6.09 4.38
C SER A 333 -13.16 -4.98 4.26
N GLU A 334 -11.87 -5.34 4.19
CA GLU A 334 -10.81 -4.36 3.97
C GLU A 334 -10.91 -3.72 2.58
N PHE A 335 -11.21 -4.49 1.54
CA PHE A 335 -11.41 -3.97 0.18
C PHE A 335 -12.58 -2.98 0.13
N SER A 336 -13.72 -3.34 0.71
CA SER A 336 -14.91 -2.47 0.80
C SER A 336 -14.61 -1.17 1.56
N ARG A 337 -13.85 -1.24 2.66
CA ARG A 337 -13.52 -0.06 3.47
C ARG A 337 -12.43 0.82 2.85
N LEU A 338 -11.40 0.23 2.25
CA LEU A 338 -10.19 0.94 1.81
C LEU A 338 -10.23 1.33 0.34
N VAL A 339 -10.63 0.41 -0.54
CA VAL A 339 -10.46 0.54 -2.00
C VAL A 339 -11.75 0.98 -2.69
N LEU A 340 -12.87 0.35 -2.36
CA LEU A 340 -14.16 0.60 -3.02
C LEU A 340 -14.54 2.09 -3.08
N PRO A 341 -14.37 2.92 -2.04
CA PRO A 341 -14.73 4.34 -2.09
C PRO A 341 -14.02 5.12 -3.21
N SER A 342 -12.78 4.76 -3.52
CA SER A 342 -12.01 5.36 -4.62
C SER A 342 -12.37 4.81 -6.00
N LEU A 343 -13.04 3.66 -6.07
CA LEU A 343 -13.54 3.08 -7.31
C LEU A 343 -14.90 3.65 -7.71
N LEU A 344 -15.72 4.11 -6.76
CA LEU A 344 -17.07 4.63 -7.03
C LEU A 344 -17.09 5.79 -8.05
N PRO A 345 -16.18 6.79 -8.00
CA PRO A 345 -16.11 7.83 -9.02
C PRO A 345 -15.76 7.30 -10.42
N LEU A 346 -15.14 6.11 -10.51
CA LEU A 346 -14.73 5.49 -11.77
C LEU A 346 -15.80 4.57 -12.38
N ILE A 347 -16.98 4.47 -11.77
CA ILE A 347 -18.13 3.73 -12.31
C ILE A 347 -19.31 4.64 -12.68
N THR A 348 -19.18 5.96 -12.54
CA THR A 348 -20.21 6.94 -12.91
C THR A 348 -20.31 7.12 -14.43
N PRO A 349 -21.37 7.79 -14.94
CA PRO A 349 -21.51 8.11 -16.36
C PRO A 349 -20.33 8.90 -16.94
N GLU A 350 -19.71 9.77 -16.14
CA GLU A 350 -18.58 10.64 -16.51
C GLU A 350 -17.22 9.94 -16.38
N ALA A 351 -17.20 8.67 -15.94
CA ALA A 351 -15.97 7.95 -15.69
C ALA A 351 -15.13 7.79 -16.97
N PRO A 352 -13.78 7.90 -16.87
CA PRO A 352 -12.91 7.76 -18.01
C PRO A 352 -13.02 6.38 -18.67
N MET A 353 -13.18 6.37 -19.99
CA MET A 353 -13.37 5.16 -20.79
C MET A 353 -12.30 4.06 -20.54
N PRO A 354 -10.99 4.38 -20.43
CA PRO A 354 -9.98 3.36 -20.14
C PRO A 354 -10.19 2.67 -18.78
N CYS A 355 -10.59 3.44 -17.75
CA CYS A 355 -10.88 2.90 -16.42
C CYS A 355 -12.13 2.01 -16.44
N LEU A 356 -13.18 2.43 -17.15
CA LEU A 356 -14.40 1.63 -17.30
C LEU A 356 -14.16 0.29 -17.99
N LEU A 357 -13.39 0.29 -19.09
CA LEU A 357 -13.02 -0.95 -19.78
C LEU A 357 -12.18 -1.86 -18.89
N LEU A 358 -11.27 -1.30 -18.09
CA LEU A 358 -10.46 -2.08 -17.15
C LEU A 358 -11.32 -2.69 -16.03
N LEU A 359 -12.23 -1.93 -15.43
CA LEU A 359 -13.12 -2.43 -14.37
C LEU A 359 -14.05 -3.55 -14.89
N LEU A 360 -14.60 -3.39 -16.10
CA LEU A 360 -15.37 -4.45 -16.74
C LEU A 360 -14.49 -5.66 -17.05
N GLY A 361 -13.29 -5.45 -17.59
CA GLY A 361 -12.34 -6.52 -17.90
C GLY A 361 -11.96 -7.36 -16.68
N GLU A 362 -11.97 -6.75 -15.50
CA GLU A 362 -11.63 -7.31 -14.20
C GLU A 362 -12.84 -7.66 -13.33
N LEU A 363 -14.05 -7.74 -13.91
CA LEU A 363 -15.30 -7.91 -13.16
C LEU A 363 -15.30 -9.18 -12.29
N GLU A 364 -14.77 -10.30 -12.80
CA GLU A 364 -14.67 -11.55 -12.04
C GLU A 364 -13.74 -11.39 -10.82
N THR A 365 -12.61 -10.70 -10.99
CA THR A 365 -11.69 -10.38 -9.89
C THR A 365 -12.37 -9.50 -8.85
N LEU A 366 -13.05 -8.44 -9.28
CA LEU A 366 -13.78 -7.53 -8.39
C LEU A 366 -14.87 -8.26 -7.60
N ALA A 367 -15.60 -9.17 -8.25
CA ALA A 367 -16.63 -9.98 -7.60
C ALA A 367 -16.07 -10.92 -6.53
N LYS A 368 -14.81 -11.36 -6.65
CA LYS A 368 -14.10 -12.16 -5.63
C LYS A 368 -13.51 -11.30 -4.49
N LEU A 369 -13.22 -10.03 -4.77
CA LEU A 369 -12.62 -9.11 -3.80
C LEU A 369 -13.67 -8.37 -2.96
N ALA A 370 -14.88 -8.19 -3.45
CA ALA A 370 -15.94 -7.44 -2.78
C ALA A 370 -16.96 -8.37 -2.08
N PRO A 371 -17.60 -7.92 -0.99
CA PRO A 371 -18.77 -8.57 -0.41
C PRO A 371 -19.92 -8.71 -1.44
N PRO A 372 -20.79 -9.74 -1.34
CA PRO A 372 -21.90 -9.94 -2.28
C PRO A 372 -22.84 -8.74 -2.41
N ASP A 373 -23.09 -8.02 -1.31
CA ASP A 373 -23.94 -6.83 -1.30
C ASP A 373 -23.35 -5.71 -2.16
N ASP A 374 -22.03 -5.46 -2.04
CA ASP A 374 -21.31 -4.47 -2.86
C ASP A 374 -21.30 -4.87 -4.34
N VAL A 375 -21.18 -6.17 -4.64
CA VAL A 375 -21.24 -6.67 -6.02
C VAL A 375 -22.61 -6.34 -6.64
N SER A 376 -23.69 -6.66 -5.93
CA SER A 376 -25.06 -6.38 -6.37
C SER A 376 -25.34 -4.88 -6.47
N GLN A 377 -24.84 -4.08 -5.53
CA GLN A 377 -25.09 -2.66 -5.46
C GLN A 377 -24.31 -1.85 -6.52
N TYR A 378 -23.08 -2.24 -6.83
CA TYR A 378 -22.17 -1.41 -7.65
C TYR A 378 -21.73 -2.07 -8.96
N LEU A 379 -21.39 -3.37 -8.94
CA LEU A 379 -20.87 -4.04 -10.13
C LEU A 379 -21.98 -4.44 -11.11
N VAL A 380 -23.14 -4.88 -10.62
CA VAL A 380 -24.28 -5.22 -11.49
C VAL A 380 -24.76 -3.98 -12.28
N PRO A 381 -24.98 -2.80 -11.67
CA PRO A 381 -25.33 -1.59 -12.41
C PRO A 381 -24.26 -1.14 -13.41
N LEU A 382 -22.97 -1.34 -13.12
CA LEU A 382 -21.89 -1.04 -14.05
C LEU A 382 -22.02 -1.86 -15.34
N VAL A 383 -22.31 -3.16 -15.22
CA VAL A 383 -22.50 -4.06 -16.37
C VAL A 383 -23.75 -3.67 -17.15
N VAL A 384 -24.87 -3.39 -16.48
CA VAL A 384 -26.11 -2.96 -17.13
C VAL A 384 -25.86 -1.68 -17.94
N ARG A 385 -25.20 -0.69 -17.33
CA ARG A 385 -24.84 0.56 -18.00
C ARG A 385 -23.92 0.33 -19.21
N ALA A 386 -23.00 -0.62 -19.11
CA ALA A 386 -22.09 -0.97 -20.18
C ALA A 386 -22.80 -1.57 -21.41
N LEU A 387 -23.81 -2.41 -21.18
CA LEU A 387 -24.67 -2.99 -22.23
C LEU A 387 -25.65 -1.98 -22.84
N GLU A 388 -26.00 -0.92 -22.11
CA GLU A 388 -26.91 0.13 -22.62
C GLU A 388 -26.15 1.33 -23.21
N SER A 389 -24.82 1.28 -23.19
CA SER A 389 -23.99 2.36 -23.68
C SER A 389 -24.06 2.46 -25.20
N PRO A 390 -24.02 3.67 -25.78
CA PRO A 390 -23.84 3.84 -27.22
C PRO A 390 -22.44 3.42 -27.69
N ASN A 391 -21.49 3.15 -26.79
CA ASN A 391 -20.12 2.83 -27.15
C ASN A 391 -19.92 1.31 -27.42
N PRO A 392 -19.64 0.89 -28.67
CA PRO A 392 -19.53 -0.52 -29.03
C PRO A 392 -18.46 -1.28 -28.23
N LYS A 393 -17.35 -0.62 -27.89
CA LYS A 393 -16.27 -1.25 -27.11
C LYS A 393 -16.73 -1.63 -25.71
N LEU A 394 -17.58 -0.80 -25.09
CA LEU A 394 -18.10 -1.06 -23.75
C LEU A 394 -19.08 -2.24 -23.76
N ASN A 395 -19.96 -2.27 -24.77
CA ASN A 395 -20.88 -3.37 -25.01
C ASN A 395 -20.12 -4.68 -25.17
N GLU A 396 -19.12 -4.72 -26.06
CA GLU A 396 -18.33 -5.91 -26.31
C GLU A 396 -17.61 -6.41 -25.05
N GLU A 397 -17.03 -5.50 -24.26
CA GLU A 397 -16.33 -5.91 -23.04
C GLU A 397 -17.30 -6.42 -21.97
N ALA A 398 -18.45 -5.78 -21.77
CA ALA A 398 -19.48 -6.29 -20.87
C ALA A 398 -19.97 -7.68 -21.28
N LEU A 399 -20.25 -7.89 -22.58
CA LEU A 399 -20.71 -9.17 -23.11
C LEU A 399 -19.73 -10.32 -22.88
N LYS A 400 -18.41 -10.06 -22.89
CA LYS A 400 -17.38 -11.07 -22.58
C LYS A 400 -17.38 -11.49 -21.10
N GLN A 401 -17.84 -10.62 -20.22
CA GLN A 401 -17.68 -10.77 -18.77
C GLN A 401 -18.96 -11.26 -18.10
N LEU A 402 -20.12 -11.07 -18.74
CA LEU A 402 -21.44 -11.51 -18.27
C LEU A 402 -21.47 -12.96 -17.76
N PRO A 403 -20.95 -13.98 -18.48
CA PRO A 403 -21.06 -15.36 -18.03
C PRO A 403 -20.23 -15.68 -16.78
N LYS A 404 -19.24 -14.84 -16.45
CA LYS A 404 -18.25 -15.12 -15.40
C LYS A 404 -18.71 -14.68 -14.01
N VAL A 405 -19.79 -13.91 -13.91
CA VAL A 405 -20.24 -13.32 -12.64
C VAL A 405 -21.67 -13.77 -12.34
N ALA A 406 -21.82 -14.66 -11.35
CA ALA A 406 -23.12 -15.23 -11.00
C ALA A 406 -24.17 -14.16 -10.63
N ALA A 407 -23.74 -13.05 -10.02
CA ALA A 407 -24.61 -11.97 -9.58
C ALA A 407 -25.35 -11.24 -10.73
N VAL A 408 -24.87 -11.34 -11.98
CA VAL A 408 -25.57 -10.69 -13.12
C VAL A 408 -26.62 -11.59 -13.76
N ARG A 409 -26.75 -12.87 -13.36
CA ARG A 409 -27.61 -13.88 -14.01
C ARG A 409 -29.03 -13.39 -14.28
N ASP A 410 -29.66 -12.77 -13.29
CA ASP A 410 -31.07 -12.36 -13.37
C ASP A 410 -31.28 -11.12 -14.26
N VAL A 411 -30.22 -10.31 -14.46
CA VAL A 411 -30.28 -9.12 -15.32
C VAL A 411 -29.77 -9.38 -16.74
N VAL A 412 -29.07 -10.49 -16.99
CA VAL A 412 -28.42 -10.76 -18.28
C VAL A 412 -29.43 -10.81 -19.43
N VAL A 413 -30.42 -11.70 -19.37
CA VAL A 413 -31.32 -11.96 -20.50
C VAL A 413 -32.12 -10.72 -20.93
N PRO A 414 -32.77 -9.97 -20.01
CA PRO A 414 -33.45 -8.73 -20.39
C PRO A 414 -32.57 -7.70 -21.11
N ARG A 415 -31.31 -7.58 -20.68
CA ARG A 415 -30.40 -6.59 -21.26
C ARG A 415 -29.84 -7.05 -22.60
N LEU A 416 -29.61 -8.35 -22.80
CA LEU A 416 -29.25 -8.91 -24.11
C LEU A 416 -30.36 -8.74 -25.14
N GLU A 417 -31.62 -8.96 -24.73
CA GLU A 417 -32.80 -8.75 -25.57
C GLU A 417 -32.91 -7.28 -26.02
N LEU A 418 -32.81 -6.34 -25.06
CA LEU A 418 -32.82 -4.92 -25.36
C LEU A 418 -31.66 -4.50 -26.28
N LEU A 419 -30.45 -4.99 -26.03
CA LEU A 419 -29.27 -4.66 -26.83
C LEU A 419 -29.38 -5.21 -28.26
N MET A 420 -29.85 -6.45 -28.42
CA MET A 420 -30.05 -7.06 -29.75
C MET A 420 -31.08 -6.28 -30.57
N ALA A 421 -32.19 -5.87 -29.95
CA ALA A 421 -33.23 -5.10 -30.63
C ALA A 421 -32.75 -3.72 -31.10
N ASN A 422 -31.84 -3.09 -30.34
CA ASN A 422 -31.40 -1.72 -30.61
C ASN A 422 -30.12 -1.62 -31.47
N THR A 423 -29.28 -2.67 -31.50
CA THR A 423 -27.99 -2.60 -32.19
C THR A 423 -28.07 -2.96 -33.66
N ARG A 424 -27.45 -2.12 -34.50
CA ARG A 424 -27.26 -2.39 -35.95
C ARG A 424 -25.86 -2.87 -36.29
N LEU A 425 -24.95 -2.93 -35.32
CA LEU A 425 -23.55 -3.29 -35.52
C LEU A 425 -23.37 -4.81 -35.51
N GLU A 426 -22.89 -5.36 -36.63
CA GLU A 426 -22.60 -6.80 -36.75
C GLU A 426 -21.67 -7.33 -35.65
N PRO A 427 -20.58 -6.65 -35.25
CA PRO A 427 -19.68 -7.16 -34.21
C PRO A 427 -20.38 -7.36 -32.85
N ILE A 428 -21.31 -6.47 -32.50
CA ILE A 428 -22.09 -6.57 -31.27
C ILE A 428 -23.08 -7.74 -31.37
N ARG A 429 -23.83 -7.85 -32.47
CA ARG A 429 -24.78 -8.97 -32.67
C ARG A 429 -24.07 -10.32 -32.62
N ALA A 430 -22.94 -10.43 -33.34
CA ALA A 430 -22.09 -11.62 -33.30
C ALA A 430 -21.63 -11.95 -31.88
N ARG A 431 -21.22 -10.94 -31.11
CA ARG A 431 -20.82 -11.11 -29.71
C ARG A 431 -21.97 -11.55 -28.81
N ILE A 432 -23.19 -10.99 -28.97
CA ILE A 432 -24.37 -11.42 -28.21
C ILE A 432 -24.63 -12.92 -28.45
N LEU A 433 -24.63 -13.37 -29.71
CA LEU A 433 -24.84 -14.79 -30.03
C LEU A 433 -23.77 -15.69 -29.41
N ILE A 434 -22.51 -15.24 -29.35
CA ILE A 434 -21.43 -15.96 -28.67
C ILE A 434 -21.71 -16.03 -27.17
N THR A 435 -22.09 -14.92 -26.53
CA THR A 435 -22.40 -14.87 -25.10
C THR A 435 -23.62 -15.73 -24.76
N LEU A 436 -24.62 -15.83 -25.65
CA LEU A 436 -25.80 -16.68 -25.44
C LEU A 436 -25.45 -18.14 -25.24
N LYS A 437 -24.35 -18.62 -25.84
CA LYS A 437 -23.83 -19.98 -25.63
C LYS A 437 -23.70 -20.31 -24.14
N ASP A 438 -23.03 -19.42 -23.41
CA ASP A 438 -22.76 -19.61 -21.98
C ASP A 438 -23.99 -19.25 -21.13
N VAL A 439 -24.81 -18.30 -21.59
CA VAL A 439 -26.06 -17.91 -20.91
C VAL A 439 -27.08 -19.04 -20.91
N VAL A 440 -27.19 -19.79 -22.02
CA VAL A 440 -28.09 -20.95 -22.12
C VAL A 440 -27.80 -21.97 -21.04
N GLU A 441 -26.53 -22.18 -20.65
CA GLU A 441 -26.17 -23.13 -19.59
C GLU A 441 -26.67 -22.67 -18.23
N ILE A 442 -26.61 -21.37 -17.94
CA ILE A 442 -26.93 -20.82 -16.62
C ILE A 442 -28.42 -20.50 -16.43
N VAL A 443 -29.22 -20.18 -17.44
CA VAL A 443 -30.64 -19.80 -17.22
C VAL A 443 -31.60 -21.02 -17.16
N ASP A 444 -32.81 -20.86 -16.65
CA ASP A 444 -33.80 -21.95 -16.58
C ASP A 444 -34.42 -22.29 -17.94
N LYS A 445 -35.06 -23.48 -18.06
CA LYS A 445 -35.61 -23.97 -19.33
C LYS A 445 -36.68 -23.05 -19.93
N SER A 446 -37.54 -22.43 -19.11
CA SER A 446 -38.57 -21.50 -19.57
C SER A 446 -37.97 -20.22 -20.14
N THR A 447 -36.98 -19.63 -19.45
CA THR A 447 -36.27 -18.45 -19.95
C THR A 447 -35.56 -18.75 -21.27
N VAL A 448 -34.98 -19.94 -21.41
CA VAL A 448 -34.37 -20.39 -22.66
C VAL A 448 -35.40 -20.50 -23.79
N SER A 449 -36.51 -21.18 -23.56
CA SER A 449 -37.53 -21.39 -24.60
C SER A 449 -38.22 -20.09 -25.00
N ASP A 450 -38.41 -19.15 -24.10
CA ASP A 450 -39.23 -17.97 -24.40
C ASP A 450 -38.40 -16.79 -24.83
N ARG A 451 -37.36 -16.46 -24.06
CA ARG A 451 -36.61 -15.22 -24.23
C ARG A 451 -35.34 -15.41 -25.05
N VAL A 452 -34.57 -16.46 -24.78
CA VAL A 452 -33.33 -16.68 -25.53
C VAL A 452 -33.63 -16.98 -27.00
N LEU A 453 -34.67 -17.77 -27.29
CA LEU A 453 -35.14 -17.98 -28.67
C LEU A 453 -35.52 -16.66 -29.35
N ALA A 454 -36.27 -15.78 -28.67
CA ALA A 454 -36.67 -14.49 -29.23
C ALA A 454 -35.46 -13.57 -29.58
N ILE A 455 -34.36 -13.65 -28.84
CA ILE A 455 -33.12 -12.92 -29.16
C ILE A 455 -32.52 -13.41 -30.47
N VAL A 456 -32.49 -14.74 -30.68
CA VAL A 456 -31.98 -15.35 -31.92
C VAL A 456 -32.87 -14.96 -33.11
N ASP A 457 -34.19 -15.01 -32.93
CA ASP A 457 -35.17 -14.61 -33.96
C ASP A 457 -34.99 -13.14 -34.36
N THR A 458 -34.82 -12.26 -33.37
CA THR A 458 -34.55 -10.83 -33.60
C THR A 458 -33.27 -10.63 -34.40
N CYS A 459 -32.21 -11.40 -34.11
CA CYS A 459 -30.96 -11.33 -34.87
C CYS A 459 -31.16 -11.76 -36.34
N LEU A 460 -31.86 -12.86 -36.58
CA LEU A 460 -32.10 -13.41 -37.92
C LEU A 460 -33.02 -12.52 -38.78
N ALA A 461 -33.90 -11.75 -38.15
CA ALA A 461 -34.71 -10.74 -38.83
C ALA A 461 -33.85 -9.59 -39.39
N ILE A 462 -32.69 -9.33 -38.79
CA ILE A 462 -31.80 -8.21 -39.13
C ILE A 462 -30.67 -8.66 -40.06
N ASP A 463 -30.08 -9.85 -39.83
CA ASP A 463 -28.85 -10.30 -40.48
C ASP A 463 -28.88 -11.80 -40.77
N ARG A 464 -28.73 -12.14 -42.06
CA ARG A 464 -28.68 -13.53 -42.57
C ARG A 464 -27.35 -13.88 -43.23
N SER A 465 -26.27 -13.19 -42.86
CA SER A 465 -24.94 -13.55 -43.33
C SER A 465 -24.53 -14.95 -42.86
N ALA A 466 -23.75 -15.68 -43.67
CA ALA A 466 -23.30 -17.02 -43.33
C ALA A 466 -22.66 -17.13 -41.91
N PRO A 467 -21.81 -16.20 -41.44
CA PRO A 467 -21.27 -16.24 -40.08
C PRO A 467 -22.34 -16.11 -38.98
N THR A 468 -23.34 -15.26 -39.18
CA THR A 468 -24.46 -15.08 -38.25
C THR A 468 -25.33 -16.32 -38.20
N LEU A 469 -25.68 -16.88 -39.36
CA LEU A 469 -26.42 -18.15 -39.45
C LEU A 469 -25.70 -19.27 -38.69
N MET A 470 -24.40 -19.43 -38.91
CA MET A 470 -23.61 -20.45 -38.21
C MET A 470 -23.62 -20.28 -36.68
N ARG A 471 -23.61 -19.04 -36.17
CA ARG A 471 -23.71 -18.79 -34.72
C ARG A 471 -25.11 -19.08 -34.18
N CYS A 472 -26.17 -18.69 -34.89
CA CYS A 472 -27.54 -19.00 -34.51
C CYS A 472 -27.77 -20.51 -34.43
N ILE A 473 -27.22 -21.29 -35.38
CA ILE A 473 -27.32 -22.76 -35.38
C ILE A 473 -26.67 -23.36 -34.13
N VAL A 474 -25.50 -22.87 -33.72
CA VAL A 474 -24.84 -23.31 -32.48
C VAL A 474 -25.71 -23.02 -31.26
N VAL A 475 -26.34 -21.84 -31.20
CA VAL A 475 -27.25 -21.50 -30.10
C VAL A 475 -28.50 -22.39 -30.13
N TYR A 476 -29.09 -22.66 -31.30
CA TYR A 476 -30.23 -23.57 -31.44
C TYR A 476 -29.93 -25.01 -31.01
N ASP A 477 -28.75 -25.54 -31.34
CA ASP A 477 -28.30 -26.86 -30.90
C ASP A 477 -28.26 -26.94 -29.37
N LEU A 478 -27.69 -25.93 -28.71
CA LEU A 478 -27.63 -25.85 -27.25
C LEU A 478 -29.00 -25.68 -26.61
N ILE A 479 -29.87 -24.88 -27.22
CA ILE A 479 -31.25 -24.74 -26.75
C ILE A 479 -31.95 -26.09 -26.84
N SER A 480 -31.85 -26.78 -27.99
CA SER A 480 -32.44 -28.10 -28.23
C SER A 480 -31.98 -29.12 -27.18
N ASP A 481 -30.68 -29.17 -26.89
CA ASP A 481 -30.10 -30.05 -25.86
C ASP A 481 -30.72 -29.77 -24.47
N LYS A 482 -31.07 -28.51 -24.16
CA LYS A 482 -31.63 -28.13 -22.86
C LYS A 482 -33.16 -28.26 -22.74
N VAL A 483 -33.90 -27.96 -23.79
CA VAL A 483 -35.38 -27.93 -23.79
C VAL A 483 -36.02 -29.28 -24.16
N GLY A 484 -35.29 -30.15 -24.88
CA GLY A 484 -35.75 -31.49 -25.26
C GLY A 484 -36.52 -31.56 -26.59
N MET A 485 -36.75 -32.79 -27.07
CA MET A 485 -37.17 -33.05 -28.45
C MET A 485 -38.50 -32.42 -28.86
N GLU A 486 -39.49 -32.36 -27.96
CA GLU A 486 -40.82 -31.82 -28.29
C GLU A 486 -40.75 -30.33 -28.64
N ILE A 487 -40.07 -29.54 -27.81
CA ILE A 487 -39.89 -28.11 -28.04
C ILE A 487 -38.98 -27.88 -29.25
N THR A 488 -37.95 -28.71 -29.45
CA THR A 488 -37.11 -28.65 -30.65
C THR A 488 -37.94 -28.84 -31.92
N ALA A 489 -38.80 -29.86 -31.97
CA ALA A 489 -39.64 -30.13 -33.13
C ALA A 489 -40.66 -29.02 -33.39
N ALA A 490 -41.25 -28.46 -32.33
CA ALA A 490 -42.32 -27.46 -32.44
C ALA A 490 -41.80 -26.04 -32.70
N ARG A 491 -40.64 -25.65 -32.13
CA ARG A 491 -40.18 -24.26 -32.10
C ARG A 491 -38.82 -24.01 -32.74
N ILE A 492 -37.97 -25.02 -32.93
CA ILE A 492 -36.61 -24.83 -33.47
C ILE A 492 -36.54 -25.30 -34.93
N LEU A 493 -36.96 -26.53 -35.22
CA LEU A 493 -36.91 -27.09 -36.58
C LEU A 493 -37.64 -26.23 -37.63
N PRO A 494 -38.83 -25.64 -37.35
CA PRO A 494 -39.51 -24.78 -38.32
C PRO A 494 -38.70 -23.56 -38.76
N PHE A 495 -37.75 -23.10 -37.94
CA PHE A 495 -36.86 -21.98 -38.24
C PHE A 495 -35.54 -22.43 -38.84
N VAL A 496 -35.01 -23.58 -38.41
CA VAL A 496 -33.73 -24.11 -38.88
C VAL A 496 -33.84 -24.71 -40.29
N VAL A 497 -34.95 -25.41 -40.60
CA VAL A 497 -35.14 -26.08 -41.90
C VAL A 497 -35.12 -25.09 -43.09
N PRO A 498 -35.78 -23.93 -43.03
CA PRO A 498 -35.67 -22.92 -44.10
C PRO A 498 -34.24 -22.43 -44.35
N LEU A 499 -33.36 -22.44 -43.34
CA LEU A 499 -31.97 -21.99 -43.50
C LEU A 499 -31.16 -22.91 -44.43
N LEU A 500 -31.60 -24.16 -44.66
CA LEU A 500 -30.99 -25.07 -45.64
C LEU A 500 -31.04 -24.53 -47.07
N LEU A 501 -31.93 -23.57 -47.34
CA LEU A 501 -32.14 -22.97 -48.66
C LEU A 501 -31.37 -21.64 -48.81
N GLU A 502 -30.65 -21.17 -47.79
CA GLU A 502 -29.94 -19.90 -47.83
C GLU A 502 -28.71 -19.99 -48.77
N PRO A 503 -28.65 -19.17 -49.83
CA PRO A 503 -27.62 -19.30 -50.88
C PRO A 503 -26.21 -18.94 -50.39
N GLN A 504 -26.08 -18.38 -49.19
CA GLN A 504 -24.80 -17.99 -48.60
C GLN A 504 -24.10 -19.13 -47.84
N LEU A 505 -24.78 -20.25 -47.58
CA LEU A 505 -24.22 -21.40 -46.86
C LEU A 505 -23.60 -22.40 -47.83
N GLY A 506 -22.33 -22.75 -47.61
CA GLY A 506 -21.65 -23.83 -48.34
C GLY A 506 -21.98 -25.21 -47.79
N ALA A 507 -21.72 -26.28 -48.56
CA ALA A 507 -22.03 -27.66 -48.17
C ALA A 507 -21.51 -28.08 -46.78
N GLN A 508 -20.31 -27.62 -46.38
CA GLN A 508 -19.75 -27.91 -45.05
C GLN A 508 -20.47 -27.17 -43.90
N GLN A 509 -21.11 -26.05 -44.19
CA GLN A 509 -21.87 -25.24 -43.23
C GLN A 509 -23.32 -25.74 -43.07
N VAL A 510 -23.80 -26.55 -44.02
CA VAL A 510 -25.12 -27.19 -43.97
C VAL A 510 -25.13 -28.44 -43.10
N ILE A 511 -23.99 -29.15 -42.96
CA ILE A 511 -23.89 -30.39 -42.19
C ILE A 511 -24.29 -30.25 -40.70
N PRO A 512 -23.92 -29.17 -39.98
CA PRO A 512 -24.33 -28.96 -38.59
C PRO A 512 -25.83 -28.71 -38.38
N LEU A 513 -26.59 -28.39 -39.44
CA LEU A 513 -28.05 -28.16 -39.38
C LEU A 513 -28.85 -29.47 -39.25
N PHE A 514 -28.24 -30.61 -39.60
CA PHE A 514 -28.87 -31.90 -39.39
C PHE A 514 -28.65 -32.32 -37.93
N PRO A 515 -29.71 -32.45 -37.12
CA PRO A 515 -29.56 -32.94 -35.76
C PRO A 515 -28.86 -34.28 -35.82
N ARG A 516 -27.63 -34.35 -35.28
CA ARG A 516 -26.99 -35.64 -35.05
C ARG A 516 -27.93 -36.38 -34.12
N ARG A 517 -28.46 -37.54 -34.53
CA ARG A 517 -29.05 -38.50 -33.60
C ARG A 517 -27.98 -38.81 -32.56
N ARG A 518 -27.99 -38.10 -31.42
CA ARG A 518 -27.28 -38.53 -30.22
C ARG A 518 -28.17 -39.61 -29.64
N ALA A 519 -27.74 -40.86 -29.80
CA ALA A 519 -28.40 -42.00 -29.21
C ALA A 519 -28.59 -41.73 -27.71
N GLY A 520 -29.84 -41.83 -27.25
CA GLY A 520 -30.22 -41.63 -25.86
C GLY A 520 -29.60 -42.65 -24.92
#